data_AF-A0A3A9SKG5-F1
#
_entry.id   AF-A0A3A9SKG5-F1
#
_cell.length_a   1.000
_cell.length_b   1.000
_cell.length_c   1.000
_cell.angle_alpha   90.00
_cell.angle_beta   90.00
_cell.angle_gamma   90.00
#
_symmetry.space_group_name_H-M   'P 1'
#
loop_
_entity.id
_entity.type
_entity.pdbx_description
1 polymer ?
#
loop_
_entity_poly.entity_id
_entity_poly.type
_entity_poly.pdbx_seq_one_letter_code
_entity_poly.pdbx_strand_id
1 'polypeptide(L)' 'MGGLAMSKLRMPKISFDPEKQIAVIKCSICTGEQVAGFKSKEDGHFTEVMLIRDAKDLEKFKKTYKITEIKKEY' A
#
# COMPACT_ATOMS: atom_id res chain seq x y z
N MET A 1 -9.83 38.21 -11.00
CA MET A 1 -9.22 37.24 -11.95
C MET A 1 -9.43 35.85 -11.38
N GLY A 2 -10.44 35.13 -11.87
CA GLY A 2 -10.71 33.75 -11.47
C GLY A 2 -9.82 32.81 -12.27
N GLY A 3 -8.90 32.13 -11.60
CA GLY A 3 -7.96 31.18 -12.19
C GLY A 3 -8.41 29.74 -11.94
N LEU A 4 -8.69 29.06 -13.05
CA LEU A 4 -8.85 27.63 -13.30
C LEU A 4 -8.03 26.69 -12.36
N ALA A 5 -8.66 25.63 -11.84
CA ALA A 5 -7.95 24.43 -11.40
C ALA A 5 -8.78 23.16 -11.64
N MET A 6 -8.74 22.73 -12.90
CA MET A 6 -9.14 21.40 -13.36
C MET A 6 -8.32 20.33 -12.62
N SER A 7 -8.92 19.57 -11.71
CA SER A 7 -8.20 18.55 -10.93
C SER A 7 -8.86 17.19 -11.03
N LYS A 8 -8.74 16.62 -12.22
CA LYS A 8 -8.48 15.20 -12.50
C LYS A 8 -9.21 14.22 -11.56
N LEU A 9 -10.28 13.61 -12.07
CA LEU A 9 -10.77 12.30 -11.60
C LEU A 9 -9.60 11.30 -11.69
N ARG A 10 -8.75 11.31 -10.66
CA ARG A 10 -7.64 10.39 -10.54
C ARG A 10 -8.26 9.09 -10.09
N MET A 11 -8.45 8.17 -11.04
CA MET A 11 -8.32 6.75 -10.69
C MET A 11 -7.12 6.65 -9.75
N PRO A 12 -7.27 6.08 -8.54
CA PRO A 12 -6.17 5.96 -7.63
C PRO A 12 -5.15 5.03 -8.29
N LYS A 13 -4.19 5.60 -9.01
CA LYS A 13 -2.90 4.98 -9.22
C LYS A 13 -2.30 4.96 -7.83
N ILE A 14 -2.61 3.90 -7.09
CA ILE A 14 -2.09 3.68 -5.74
C ILE A 14 -0.58 3.73 -5.90
N SER A 15 -0.01 4.86 -5.51
CA SER A 15 1.40 5.16 -5.57
C SER A 15 1.88 5.09 -4.14
N PHE A 16 3.00 4.41 -3.92
CA PHE A 16 3.54 4.29 -2.58
C PHE A 16 4.37 5.52 -2.26
N ASP A 17 3.90 6.32 -1.30
CA ASP A 17 4.63 7.47 -0.77
C ASP A 17 5.24 7.11 0.59
N PRO A 18 6.54 6.73 0.69
CA PRO A 18 7.14 6.30 1.95
C PRO A 18 7.14 7.38 3.04
N GLU A 19 6.96 8.65 2.66
CA GLU A 19 6.83 9.77 3.59
C GLU A 19 5.46 9.79 4.28
N LYS A 20 4.38 9.51 3.52
CA LYS A 20 2.99 9.58 4.00
C LYS A 20 2.37 8.22 4.34
N GLN A 21 2.95 7.14 3.83
CA GLN A 21 2.43 5.79 3.91
C GLN A 21 3.51 4.84 4.41
N ILE A 22 3.06 3.74 4.99
CA ILE A 22 3.91 2.64 5.46
C ILE A 22 3.46 1.39 4.72
N ALA A 23 4.39 0.68 4.10
CA ALA A 23 4.10 -0.63 3.55
C ALA A 23 3.90 -1.62 4.71
N VAL A 24 2.73 -2.25 4.78
CA VAL A 24 2.35 -3.19 5.83
C VAL A 24 1.83 -4.48 5.21
N ILE A 25 2.28 -5.62 5.73
CA ILE A 25 1.65 -6.92 5.50
C ILE A 25 0.75 -7.19 6.68
N LYS A 26 -0.53 -7.39 6.43
CA LYS A 26 -1.49 -7.83 7.43
C LYS A 26 -1.70 -9.33 7.27
N CYS A 27 -1.37 -10.10 8.31
CA CYS A 27 -1.64 -11.53 8.33
C CYS A 27 -3.04 -11.75 8.90
N SER A 28 -3.91 -12.43 8.16
CA SER A 28 -5.21 -12.84 8.68
C SER A 28 -5.01 -14.08 9.55
N ILE A 29 -5.15 -13.93 10.86
CA ILE A 29 -5.14 -15.05 11.81
C ILE A 29 -6.24 -16.09 11.56
N CYS A 30 -7.28 -15.74 10.79
CA CYS A 30 -8.42 -16.61 10.51
C CYS A 30 -8.13 -17.60 9.36
N THR A 31 -7.44 -17.15 8.30
CA THR A 31 -7.23 -17.94 7.07
C THR A 31 -5.76 -18.19 6.74
N GLY A 32 -4.83 -17.55 7.46
CA GLY A 32 -3.39 -17.62 7.18
C GLY A 32 -2.96 -16.79 5.95
N GLU A 33 -3.87 -16.03 5.36
CA GLU A 33 -3.60 -15.21 4.19
C GLU A 33 -2.88 -13.92 4.60
N GLN A 34 -1.81 -13.58 3.89
CA GLN A 34 -1.09 -12.34 4.07
C GLN A 34 -1.53 -11.35 2.99
N VAL A 35 -1.91 -10.13 3.38
CA VAL A 35 -2.26 -9.06 2.45
C VAL A 35 -1.25 -7.94 2.60
N ALA A 36 -0.52 -7.64 1.54
CA ALA A 36 0.32 -6.45 1.45
C ALA A 36 -0.51 -5.24 1.05
N GLY A 37 -0.29 -4.15 1.77
CA GLY A 37 -0.99 -2.90 1.57
C GLY A 37 -0.20 -1.71 2.06
N PHE A 38 -0.84 -0.54 1.97
CA PHE A 38 -0.29 0.72 2.46
C PHE A 38 -1.13 1.22 3.61
N LYS A 39 -0.48 1.51 4.73
CA LYS A 39 -1.09 2.16 5.89
C LYS A 39 -0.77 3.65 5.83
N SER A 40 -1.80 4.48 5.74
CA SER A 40 -1.64 5.94 5.82
C SER A 40 -1.13 6.33 7.20
N LYS A 41 -0.08 7.15 7.26
CA LYS A 41 0.42 7.71 8.53
C LYS A 41 -0.48 8.81 9.09
N GLU A 42 -1.26 9.45 8.21
CA GLU A 42 -2.16 10.55 8.56
C GLU A 42 -3.41 10.07 9.30
N ASP A 43 -4.10 9.06 8.75
CA ASP A 43 -5.39 8.56 9.26
C ASP A 43 -5.30 7.12 9.83
N GLY A 44 -4.23 6.39 9.54
CA GLY A 44 -4.12 4.97 9.91
C GLY A 44 -4.87 4.01 8.98
N HIS A 45 -5.57 4.53 7.96
CA HIS A 45 -6.25 3.73 6.93
C HIS A 45 -5.32 2.72 6.27
N PHE A 46 -5.72 1.44 6.25
CA PHE A 46 -5.01 0.39 5.54
C PHE A 46 -5.66 0.11 4.18
N THR A 47 -4.93 0.38 3.11
CA THR A 47 -5.34 0.07 1.75
C THR A 47 -4.73 -1.25 1.33
N GLU A 48 -5.58 -2.23 1.06
CA GLU A 48 -5.18 -3.53 0.51
C GLU A 48 -4.75 -3.38 -0.95
N VAL A 49 -3.57 -3.91 -1.29
CA VAL A 49 -2.98 -3.72 -2.63
C VAL A 49 -2.72 -5.04 -3.30
N MET A 50 -2.16 -6.00 -2.58
CA MET A 50 -1.76 -7.29 -3.14
C MET A 50 -1.83 -8.40 -2.10
N LEU A 51 -2.42 -9.54 -2.48
CA LEU A 51 -2.35 -10.76 -1.69
C LEU A 51 -0.94 -11.38 -1.82
N ILE A 52 -0.34 -11.71 -0.69
CA ILE A 52 0.97 -12.34 -0.58
C ILE A 52 0.75 -13.79 -0.16
N ARG A 53 1.02 -14.73 -1.08
CA ARG A 53 0.96 -16.17 -0.76
C ARG A 53 2.35 -16.70 -0.41
N ASP A 54 3.34 -16.25 -1.15
CA ASP A 54 4.72 -16.71 -1.04
C ASP A 54 5.72 -15.55 -1.01
N ALA A 55 6.99 -15.86 -0.71
CA ALA A 55 8.08 -14.90 -0.75
C ALA A 55 8.21 -14.19 -2.11
N LYS A 56 7.89 -14.88 -3.21
CA LYS A 56 7.90 -14.31 -4.57
C LYS A 56 6.90 -13.16 -4.72
N ASP A 57 5.70 -13.29 -4.17
CA ASP A 57 4.70 -12.22 -4.21
C ASP A 57 5.19 -11.01 -3.42
N LEU A 58 5.81 -11.25 -2.27
CA LEU A 58 6.38 -10.20 -1.44
C LEU A 58 7.50 -9.44 -2.18
N GLU A 59 8.43 -10.15 -2.80
CA GLU A 59 9.49 -9.54 -3.60
C GLU A 59 8.92 -8.76 -4.79
N LYS A 60 7.91 -9.31 -5.46
CA LYS A 60 7.23 -8.64 -6.56
C LYS A 60 6.56 -7.35 -6.09
N PHE A 61 5.87 -7.37 -4.95
CA PHE A 61 5.26 -6.19 -4.35
C PHE A 61 6.33 -5.12 -4.04
N LYS A 62 7.40 -5.52 -3.34
CA LYS A 62 8.50 -4.60 -3.02
C LYS A 62 9.13 -3.99 -4.26
N LYS A 63 9.41 -4.79 -5.29
CA LYS A 63 10.01 -4.32 -6.55
C LYS A 63 9.07 -3.41 -7.34
N THR A 64 7.78 -3.74 -7.37
CA THR A 64 6.75 -2.96 -8.09
C THR A 64 6.62 -1.56 -7.52
N TYR A 65 6.60 -1.45 -6.19
CA TYR A 65 6.40 -0.20 -5.48
C TYR A 65 7.69 0.43 -4.93
N LYS A 66 8.85 -0.15 -5.27
CA LYS A 66 10.19 0.25 -4.78
C LYS A 66 10.25 0.37 -3.25
N ILE A 67 9.61 -0.55 -2.55
CA ILE A 67 9.57 -0.61 -1.09
C ILE A 67 10.86 -1.24 -0.60
N THR A 68 11.61 -0.48 0.19
CA THR A 68 12.81 -0.95 0.88
C THR A 68 12.45 -1.70 2.16
N GLU A 69 11.55 -1.14 2.96
CA GLU A 69 11.15 -1.68 4.26
C GLU A 69 9.64 -1.90 4.31
N ILE A 70 9.23 -3.09 4.78
CA ILE A 70 7.83 -3.47 4.94
C ILE A 70 7.62 -3.98 6.36
N LYS A 71 6.61 -3.45 7.06
CA LYS A 71 6.22 -3.94 8.38
C LYS A 71 5.29 -5.13 8.24
N LYS A 72 5.40 -6.10 9.15
CA LYS A 72 4.42 -7.20 9.26
C LYS A 72 3.62 -6.99 10.54
N GLU A 73 2.30 -6.93 10.40
CA GLU A 73 1.33 -6.80 11.48
C GLU A 73 0.53 -8.13 11.49
N TYR A 74 0.52 -8.81 12.63
CA TYR A 74 -0.14 -10.11 12.84
C TYR A 74 -1.36 -9.91 13.74
#